data_AF-A0A8U1F151-F1
#
_entry.id   AF-A0A8U1F151-F1
#
_cell.length_a   1.000
_cell.length_b   1.000
_cell.length_c   1.000
_cell.angle_alpha   90.00
_cell.angle_beta   90.00
_cell.angle_gamma   90.00
#
_symmetry.space_group_name_H-M   'P 1'
#
loop_
_entity.id
_entity.type
_entity.pdbx_description
1 polymer ?
#
loop_
_entity_poly.entity_id
_entity_poly.type
_entity_poly.pdbx_seq_one_letter_code
_entity_poly.pdbx_strand_id
1 'polypeptide(L)'
;MVPTKELVLAGKDAAAEYDELAEPQDFQDHPDVVAFRKSNKIGFFIKVVPQREEDGDVTVAFKIRHDFRNLAAPIRPSEEDDAPTEAIWLTHHVELSLGPLVA
;
A
#
# COMPACT_ATOMS: atom_id res chain seq x y z
N MET A 1 13.14 4.91 -9.29
CA MET A 1 13.26 5.21 -7.83
C MET A 1 11.89 5.02 -7.20
N VAL A 2 11.81 4.17 -6.18
CA VAL A 2 10.59 3.94 -5.39
C VAL A 2 10.60 4.82 -4.14
N PRO A 3 9.44 5.29 -3.65
CA PRO A 3 9.36 5.99 -2.37
C PRO A 3 9.86 5.12 -1.22
N THR A 4 10.62 5.69 -0.30
CA THR A 4 11.12 5.01 0.92
C THR A 4 10.40 5.43 2.19
N LYS A 5 9.56 6.49 2.11
CA LYS A 5 8.71 6.94 3.20
C LYS A 5 7.55 5.97 3.39
N GLU A 6 7.14 5.80 4.63
CA GLU A 6 5.95 5.05 4.98
C GLU A 6 4.71 5.75 4.40
N LEU A 7 3.84 4.98 3.77
CA LEU A 7 2.57 5.44 3.21
C LEU A 7 1.45 4.77 3.99
N VAL A 8 0.66 5.57 4.69
CA VAL A 8 -0.45 5.07 5.52
C VAL A 8 -1.72 4.98 4.67
N LEU A 9 -2.45 3.88 4.79
CA LEU A 9 -3.79 3.70 4.19
C LEU A 9 -4.87 3.88 5.25
N ALA A 10 -6.00 4.46 4.85
CA ALA A 10 -7.18 4.49 5.71
C ALA A 10 -7.73 3.07 5.91
N GLY A 11 -8.17 2.74 7.12
CA GLY A 11 -8.68 1.42 7.46
C GLY A 11 -10.05 1.05 6.87
N LYS A 12 -10.74 1.97 6.17
CA LYS A 12 -12.11 1.77 5.65
C LYS A 12 -12.24 2.13 4.16
N ASP A 13 -12.95 1.28 3.41
CA ASP A 13 -13.37 1.53 2.03
C ASP A 13 -14.57 2.49 1.99
N ALA A 14 -14.66 3.34 0.97
CA ALA A 14 -15.77 4.28 0.78
C ALA A 14 -17.12 3.61 0.51
N ALA A 15 -17.14 2.31 0.19
CA ALA A 15 -18.38 1.55 -0.02
C ALA A 15 -19.19 1.33 1.27
N ALA A 16 -18.69 1.76 2.43
CA ALA A 16 -19.46 1.83 3.67
C ALA A 16 -20.09 3.22 3.83
N GLU A 17 -21.13 3.53 3.05
CA GLU A 17 -21.87 4.80 3.04
C GLU A 17 -22.67 5.12 4.35
N TYR A 18 -22.27 4.56 5.50
CA TYR A 18 -22.98 4.71 6.78
C TYR A 18 -22.09 5.18 7.94
N ASP A 19 -20.92 5.77 7.65
CA ASP A 19 -20.05 6.32 8.70
C ASP A 19 -19.56 7.73 8.36
N GLU A 20 -20.47 8.70 8.41
CA GLU A 20 -20.16 10.14 8.41
C GLU A 20 -19.38 10.59 9.67
N LEU A 21 -19.03 9.66 10.58
CA LEU A 21 -18.32 9.93 11.84
C LEU A 21 -16.84 9.54 11.82
N ALA A 22 -16.30 9.08 10.69
CA ALA A 22 -14.86 8.82 10.60
C ALA A 22 -14.08 10.13 10.73
N GLU A 23 -13.28 10.25 11.78
CA GLU A 23 -12.39 11.41 11.97
C GLU A 23 -11.52 11.60 10.72
N PRO A 24 -11.40 12.83 10.19
CA PRO A 24 -10.49 13.12 9.11
C PRO A 24 -9.06 12.72 9.52
N GLN A 25 -8.53 11.66 8.90
CA GLN A 25 -7.13 11.31 9.08
C GLN A 25 -6.27 12.34 8.33
N ASP A 26 -5.44 13.07 9.06
CA ASP A 26 -4.50 14.01 8.48
C ASP A 26 -3.27 13.24 7.96
N PHE A 27 -3.28 12.97 6.65
CA PHE A 27 -2.18 12.29 5.98
C PHE A 27 -1.12 13.31 5.55
N GLN A 28 0.13 13.12 5.99
CA GLN A 28 1.26 13.96 5.60
C GLN A 28 1.80 13.56 4.21
N ASP A 29 0.94 13.64 3.20
CA ASP A 29 1.26 13.26 1.82
C ASP A 29 2.25 14.25 1.19
N HIS A 30 3.33 13.74 0.62
CA HIS A 30 4.28 14.56 -0.13
C HIS A 30 3.81 14.69 -1.59
N PRO A 31 3.66 15.91 -2.16
CA PRO A 31 3.06 16.11 -3.47
C PRO A 31 3.83 15.44 -4.63
N ASP A 32 5.16 15.31 -4.50
CA ASP A 32 5.97 14.60 -5.51
C ASP A 32 5.91 13.07 -5.42
N VAL A 33 5.29 12.53 -4.37
CA VAL A 33 5.19 11.09 -4.11
C VAL A 33 3.76 10.62 -4.29
N VAL A 34 2.80 11.31 -3.67
CA VAL A 34 1.39 10.92 -3.67
C VAL A 34 0.64 11.68 -4.75
N ALA A 35 0.08 10.95 -5.71
CA ALA A 35 -0.70 11.50 -6.81
C ALA A 35 -2.15 11.78 -6.39
N PHE A 36 -2.73 10.86 -5.62
CA PHE A 36 -4.07 11.02 -5.07
C PHE A 36 -4.26 10.16 -3.82
N ARG A 37 -5.23 10.57 -3.01
CA ARG A 37 -5.77 9.79 -1.90
C ARG A 37 -7.28 9.82 -1.98
N LYS A 38 -7.91 8.65 -1.90
CA LYS A 38 -9.37 8.52 -1.87
C LYS A 38 -9.74 7.29 -1.05
N SER A 39 -10.29 7.51 0.14
CA SER A 39 -10.68 6.43 1.06
C SER A 39 -9.47 5.53 1.39
N ASN A 40 -9.61 4.21 1.30
CA ASN A 40 -8.51 3.25 1.47
C ASN A 40 -7.60 3.10 0.22
N LYS A 41 -7.64 4.04 -0.73
CA LYS A 41 -6.81 4.01 -1.94
C LYS A 41 -5.80 5.15 -1.94
N ILE A 42 -4.56 4.80 -2.24
CA ILE A 42 -3.47 5.74 -2.50
C ILE A 42 -2.89 5.48 -3.89
N GLY A 43 -2.74 6.55 -4.67
CA GLY A 43 -1.94 6.55 -5.88
C GLY A 43 -0.62 7.24 -5.61
N PHE A 44 0.50 6.64 -6.02
CA PHE A 44 1.83 7.23 -5.84
C PHE A 44 2.67 7.07 -7.11
N PHE A 45 3.67 7.95 -7.25
CA PHE A 45 4.57 7.97 -8.41
C PHE A 45 5.77 7.05 -8.18
N ILE A 46 6.06 6.23 -9.20
CA ILE A 46 7.34 5.51 -9.33
C ILE A 46 8.03 6.05 -10.57
N LYS A 47 9.23 6.60 -10.42
CA LYS A 47 10.06 7.01 -11.56
C LYS A 47 10.76 5.80 -12.14
N VAL A 48 10.45 5.44 -13.38
CA VAL A 48 11.05 4.32 -14.11
C VAL A 48 11.97 4.88 -15.19
N VAL A 49 13.19 4.34 -15.28
CA VAL A 49 14.14 4.64 -16.37
C VAL A 49 14.39 3.34 -17.11
N PRO A 50 13.81 3.16 -18.30
CA PRO A 50 14.10 2.01 -19.16
C PRO A 50 15.61 1.89 -19.37
N GLN A 51 16.14 0.67 -19.23
CA GLN A 51 17.60 0.43 -19.33
C GLN A 51 18.04 -0.01 -20.73
N ARG A 52 17.09 -0.36 -21.60
CA ARG A 52 17.34 -0.81 -22.97
C ARG A 52 16.51 0.08 -23.90
N GLU A 53 17.16 0.59 -24.94
CA GLU A 53 16.55 1.46 -25.95
C GLU A 53 15.85 0.66 -27.07
N GLU A 54 16.14 -0.63 -27.19
CA GLU A 54 15.61 -1.50 -28.24
C GLU A 54 14.27 -2.14 -27.83
N ASP A 55 13.30 -2.10 -28.75
CA ASP A 55 11.93 -2.67 -28.74
C ASP A 55 11.73 -3.84 -27.75
N GLY A 56 11.53 -3.51 -26.49
CA GLY A 56 11.40 -4.47 -25.41
C GLY A 56 10.34 -4.06 -24.41
N ASP A 57 9.69 -5.05 -23.83
CA ASP A 57 8.76 -4.84 -22.73
C ASP A 57 9.52 -4.31 -21.50
N VAL A 58 8.97 -3.25 -20.90
CA VAL A 58 9.50 -2.64 -19.69
C VAL A 58 8.88 -3.35 -18.49
N THR A 59 9.70 -4.14 -17.79
CA THR A 59 9.33 -4.77 -16.53
C THR A 59 9.99 -4.06 -15.35
N VAL A 60 9.22 -3.83 -14.28
CA VAL A 60 9.70 -3.21 -13.04
C VAL A 60 9.47 -4.16 -11.87
N ALA A 61 10.51 -4.42 -11.09
CA ALA A 61 10.43 -5.22 -9.88
C ALA A 61 10.77 -4.38 -8.65
N PHE A 62 9.97 -4.50 -7.59
CA PHE A 62 10.22 -3.84 -6.31
C PHE A 62 9.63 -4.65 -5.15
N LYS A 63 10.00 -4.27 -3.92
CA LYS A 63 9.47 -4.88 -2.71
C LYS A 63 8.47 -3.95 -2.04
N ILE A 64 7.34 -4.51 -1.60
CA ILE A 64 6.36 -3.81 -0.76
C ILE A 64 6.42 -4.43 0.63
N ARG A 65 6.60 -3.59 1.64
CA ARG A 65 6.50 -4.00 3.05
C ARG A 65 5.26 -3.35 3.67
N HIS A 66 4.46 -4.13 4.38
CA HIS A 66 3.28 -3.62 5.10
C HIS A 66 3.09 -4.33 6.45
N ASP A 67 2.38 -3.68 7.36
CA ASP A 67 1.97 -4.25 8.62
C ASP A 67 0.80 -5.22 8.38
N PHE A 68 0.94 -6.43 8.90
CA PHE A 68 -0.06 -7.47 8.82
C PHE A 68 -0.50 -7.85 10.23
N ARG A 69 -1.81 -7.79 10.48
CA ARG A 69 -2.43 -8.31 11.69
C ARG A 69 -3.15 -9.59 11.33
N ASN A 70 -2.71 -10.70 11.91
CA ASN A 70 -3.36 -11.98 11.70
C ASN A 70 -4.67 -12.02 12.50
N LEU A 71 -5.80 -11.92 11.79
CA LEU A 71 -7.13 -11.98 12.40
C LEU A 71 -7.64 -13.42 12.58
N ALA A 72 -6.82 -14.44 12.30
CA ALA A 72 -7.17 -15.81 12.65
C ALA A 72 -7.24 -15.94 14.18
N ALA A 73 -8.46 -16.00 14.71
CA ALA A 73 -8.75 -16.02 16.14
C ALA A 73 -8.01 -17.16 16.86
N PRO A 74 -7.60 -16.96 18.14
CA PRO A 74 -7.42 -18.09 19.02
C PRO A 74 -8.76 -18.83 19.13
N ILE A 75 -8.77 -20.15 18.97
CA ILE A 75 -9.97 -21.02 19.08
C ILE A 75 -10.58 -21.00 20.51
N ARG A 76 -10.03 -20.19 21.42
CA ARG A 76 -10.46 -20.10 22.82
C ARG A 76 -10.73 -18.63 23.17
N PRO A 77 -11.92 -18.30 23.70
CA PRO A 77 -12.11 -17.05 24.41
C PRO A 77 -11.25 -17.11 25.68
N SER A 78 -10.08 -16.49 25.66
CA SER A 78 -9.31 -16.20 26.88
C SER A 78 -9.67 -14.79 27.32
N GLU A 79 -9.84 -14.58 28.63
CA GLU A 79 -10.19 -13.31 29.28
C GLU A 79 -9.14 -12.17 29.08
N GLU A 80 -8.19 -12.35 28.16
CA GLU A 80 -7.14 -11.41 27.73
C GLU A 80 -7.50 -10.78 26.36
N ASP A 81 -8.75 -10.34 26.19
CA ASP A 81 -9.25 -9.69 24.96
C ASP A 81 -8.55 -8.34 24.63
N ASP A 82 -7.62 -7.89 25.48
CA ASP A 82 -6.87 -6.63 25.34
C ASP A 82 -5.41 -6.80 24.87
N ALA A 83 -4.94 -8.01 24.56
CA ALA A 83 -3.60 -8.18 24.01
C ALA A 83 -3.58 -7.69 22.54
N PRO A 84 -2.84 -6.60 22.20
CA PRO A 84 -2.77 -6.14 20.83
C PRO A 84 -2.18 -7.26 19.96
N THR A 85 -2.91 -7.69 18.94
CA THR A 85 -2.40 -8.66 17.96
C THR A 85 -1.05 -8.18 17.46
N GLU A 86 -0.01 -8.98 17.67
CA GLU A 86 1.37 -8.59 17.32
C GLU A 86 1.43 -8.28 15.82
N ALA A 87 1.83 -7.06 15.48
CA ALA A 87 1.96 -6.64 14.10
C ALA A 87 3.18 -7.35 13.48
N ILE A 88 2.93 -8.14 12.43
CA ILE A 88 3.97 -8.82 11.68
C ILE A 88 4.25 -8.00 10.42
N TRP A 89 5.52 -7.77 10.10
CA TRP A 89 5.89 -7.13 8.85
C TRP A 89 6.00 -8.15 7.72
N LEU A 90 5.12 -8.05 6.72
CA LEU A 90 5.22 -8.86 5.51
C LEU A 90 5.94 -8.09 4.41
N THR A 91 6.79 -8.78 3.64
CA THR A 91 7.46 -8.21 2.47
C THR A 91 7.13 -9.03 1.23
N HIS A 92 6.57 -8.37 0.22
CA HIS A 92 6.18 -8.97 -1.04
C HIS A 92 7.14 -8.55 -2.14
N HIS A 93 7.56 -9.51 -2.97
CA HIS A 93 8.18 -9.21 -4.25
C HIS A 93 7.06 -8.94 -5.26
N VAL A 94 7.08 -7.76 -5.88
CA VAL A 94 6.10 -7.35 -6.89
C VAL A 94 6.83 -7.14 -8.20
N GLU A 95 6.31 -7.76 -9.25
CA GLU A 95 6.77 -7.60 -10.63
C GLU A 95 5.63 -7.04 -11.46
N LEU A 96 5.88 -5.92 -12.14
CA LEU A 96 4.92 -5.20 -12.95
C LEU A 96 5.44 -5.11 -14.39
N SER A 97 4.66 -5.62 -15.34
CA SER A 97 4.89 -5.38 -16.76
C SER A 97 4.17 -4.09 -17.18
N LEU A 98 4.94 -3.11 -17.66
CA LEU A 98 4.42 -1.86 -18.21
C LEU A 98 4.13 -1.95 -19.72
N GLY A 99 4.47 -3.08 -20.34
CA GLY A 99 4.36 -3.28 -21.79
C GLY A 99 5.54 -2.67 -22.57
N PRO A 100 5.41 -2.57 -23.90
CA PRO A 100 6.51 -2.15 -24.76
C PRO A 100 6.88 -0.68 -24.55
N LEU A 101 8.17 -0.37 -24.68
CA LEU A 101 8.64 1.00 -24.72
C LEU A 101 8.04 1.72 -25.93
N VAL A 102 7.32 2.82 -25.70
CA VAL A 102 6.76 3.65 -26.78
C VAL A 102 7.88 4.55 -27.30
N ALA A 103 8.18 4.42 -28.60
CA ALA A 103 9.16 5.23 -29.33
C ALA A 103 8.70 6.68 -29.55
#